data_AF-A0A9P6MI82-F1
#
_entry.id   AF-A0A9P6MI82-F1
#
_cell.length_a   1.000
_cell.length_b   1.000
_cell.length_c   1.000
_cell.angle_alpha   90.00
_cell.angle_beta   90.00
_cell.angle_gamma   90.00
#
_symmetry.space_group_name_H-M   'P 1'
#
loop_
_entity.id
_entity.type
_entity.pdbx_description
1 polymer ?
#
loop_
_entity_poly.entity_id
_entity_poly.type
_entity_poly.pdbx_seq_one_letter_code
_entity_poly.pdbx_strand_id
1 'polypeptide(L)'
;MMFKTTIIAASMVCLSAMTAQAHVGLKTPCGRYQPAAGCPAPPSGQSIDYDINSPIGTHDSIASPICKHTVPYTTRTTYKAGETINTAYSVGASHGGGHCQWALSYDNGKTWVVLKTLIRECLKGVTADQAYTVP
;
A
#
# COMPACT_ATOMS: atom_id res chain seq x y z
N MET A 1 -42.26 14.10 45.59
CA MET A 1 -42.61 13.51 44.27
C MET A 1 -41.37 13.64 43.40
N MET A 2 -40.79 12.49 43.04
CA MET A 2 -39.54 12.34 42.28
C MET A 2 -39.71 12.79 40.84
N PHE A 3 -38.65 13.37 40.23
CA PHE A 3 -38.17 12.94 38.93
C PHE A 3 -36.65 13.19 38.86
N LYS A 4 -35.85 12.12 39.02
CA LYS A 4 -34.42 12.14 38.74
C LYS A 4 -34.25 11.83 37.26
N THR A 5 -33.87 12.82 36.47
CA THR A 5 -33.57 12.65 35.05
C THR A 5 -32.14 12.11 34.92
N THR A 6 -32.01 10.80 34.76
CA THR A 6 -30.73 10.17 34.46
C THR A 6 -30.48 10.29 32.95
N ILE A 7 -29.60 11.20 32.54
CA ILE A 7 -29.12 11.28 31.16
C ILE A 7 -28.06 10.19 30.99
N ILE A 8 -28.43 9.07 30.36
CA ILE A 8 -27.48 8.07 29.89
C ILE A 8 -26.84 8.63 28.62
N ALA A 9 -25.63 9.17 28.72
CA ALA A 9 -24.81 9.53 27.57
C ALA A 9 -24.33 8.23 26.89
N ALA A 10 -25.04 7.82 25.84
CA ALA A 10 -24.59 6.73 24.97
C ALA A 10 -23.40 7.24 24.14
N SER A 11 -22.18 6.97 24.59
CA SER A 11 -20.96 7.17 23.81
C SER A 11 -20.95 6.20 22.63
N MET A 12 -21.55 6.61 21.51
CA MET A 12 -21.42 5.93 20.22
C MET A 12 -20.01 6.19 19.70
N VAL A 13 -19.04 5.45 20.22
CA VAL A 13 -17.71 5.33 19.62
C VAL A 13 -17.91 4.54 18.33
N CYS A 14 -18.25 5.24 17.25
CA CYS A 14 -18.09 4.73 15.90
C CYS A 14 -16.58 4.54 15.67
N LEU A 15 -16.09 3.37 16.05
CA LEU A 15 -14.80 2.87 15.60
C LEU A 15 -14.95 2.55 14.11
N SER A 16 -14.98 3.59 13.27
CA SER A 16 -14.93 3.44 11.83
C SER A 16 -13.55 2.87 11.50
N ALA A 17 -13.45 1.55 11.45
CA ALA A 17 -12.35 0.84 10.82
C ALA A 17 -12.42 1.16 9.32
N MET A 18 -11.94 2.36 8.94
CA MET A 18 -11.79 2.74 7.55
C MET A 18 -10.63 1.93 6.97
N THR A 19 -10.93 0.73 6.48
CA THR A 19 -10.04 0.00 5.59
C THR A 19 -10.18 0.63 4.22
N ALA A 20 -9.51 1.76 4.00
CA ALA A 20 -9.44 2.37 2.68
C ALA A 20 -8.48 1.55 1.81
N GLN A 21 -9.06 0.77 0.91
CA GLN A 21 -8.31 -0.11 0.01
C GLN A 21 -7.95 0.65 -1.27
N ALA A 22 -6.88 1.46 -1.22
CA ALA A 22 -6.45 2.30 -2.33
C ALA A 22 -6.07 1.47 -3.58
N HIS A 23 -6.37 2.00 -4.77
CA HIS A 23 -5.94 1.42 -6.03
C HIS A 23 -4.59 2.03 -6.40
N VAL A 24 -3.51 1.47 -5.87
CA VAL A 24 -2.17 2.08 -5.91
C VAL A 24 -1.10 1.03 -6.22
N GLY A 25 -0.19 1.37 -7.14
CA GLY A 25 0.92 0.53 -7.54
C GLY A 25 2.25 1.26 -7.39
N LEU A 26 3.28 0.57 -6.91
CA LEU A 26 4.64 1.11 -6.80
C LEU A 26 5.29 1.20 -8.19
N LYS A 27 5.59 2.42 -8.66
CA LYS A 27 6.30 2.69 -9.92
C LYS A 27 7.81 2.73 -9.73
N THR A 28 8.27 3.31 -8.64
CA THR A 28 9.70 3.45 -8.35
C THR A 28 9.95 3.17 -6.87
N PRO A 29 10.87 2.25 -6.50
CA PRO A 29 11.42 1.23 -7.39
C PRO A 29 10.31 0.36 -8.01
N CYS A 30 10.55 -0.24 -9.17
CA CYS A 30 9.50 -0.98 -9.88
C CYS A 30 8.94 -2.13 -9.04
N GLY A 31 7.64 -2.08 -8.76
CA GLY A 31 6.89 -3.24 -8.27
C GLY A 31 6.98 -4.41 -9.26
N ARG A 32 6.77 -5.65 -8.79
CA ARG A 32 6.86 -6.83 -9.65
C ARG A 32 5.84 -6.73 -10.79
N TYR A 33 6.36 -6.85 -12.01
CA TYR A 33 5.62 -6.85 -13.29
C TYR A 33 4.84 -5.57 -13.56
N GLN A 34 5.32 -4.45 -12.99
CA GLN A 34 4.77 -3.12 -13.17
C GLN A 34 4.82 -2.69 -14.65
N PRO A 35 3.70 -2.28 -15.27
CA PRO A 35 3.63 -1.80 -16.66
C PRO A 35 4.28 -0.43 -16.93
N ALA A 36 4.64 0.33 -15.89
CA ALA A 36 5.21 1.67 -16.05
C ALA A 36 6.49 1.65 -16.90
N ALA A 37 6.64 2.67 -17.76
CA ALA A 37 7.83 2.85 -18.58
C ALA A 37 9.11 2.91 -17.71
N GLY A 38 10.17 2.23 -18.16
CA GLY A 38 11.43 2.11 -17.43
C GLY A 38 11.48 0.94 -16.45
N CYS A 39 10.38 0.23 -16.22
CA CYS A 39 10.41 -1.02 -15.45
C CYS A 39 10.90 -2.20 -16.29
N PRO A 40 11.65 -3.15 -15.69
CA PRO A 40 12.11 -4.34 -16.41
C PRO A 40 10.93 -5.17 -16.92
N ALA A 41 11.15 -5.87 -18.03
CA ALA A 41 10.23 -6.90 -18.49
C ALA A 41 10.10 -8.02 -17.42
N PRO A 42 8.92 -8.65 -17.29
CA PRO A 42 8.75 -9.81 -16.44
C PRO A 42 9.73 -10.94 -16.82
N PRO A 43 10.14 -11.79 -15.86
CA PRO A 43 10.95 -12.98 -16.15
C PRO A 43 10.26 -13.91 -17.16
N SER A 44 11.04 -14.81 -17.76
CA SER A 44 10.52 -15.80 -18.70
C SER A 44 9.33 -16.58 -18.12
N GLY A 45 8.27 -16.74 -18.91
CA GLY A 45 7.03 -17.40 -18.50
C GLY A 45 6.09 -16.54 -17.63
N GLN A 46 6.42 -15.27 -17.39
CA GLN A 46 5.56 -14.30 -16.69
C GLN A 46 5.06 -13.21 -17.66
N SER A 47 4.00 -12.51 -17.28
CA SER A 47 3.40 -11.41 -18.04
C SER A 47 3.29 -10.14 -17.21
N ILE A 48 3.12 -9.00 -17.90
CA ILE A 48 2.90 -7.72 -17.26
C ILE A 48 1.59 -7.76 -16.47
N ASP A 49 1.61 -7.22 -15.26
CA ASP A 49 0.43 -7.08 -14.41
C ASP A 49 -0.24 -5.73 -14.69
N TYR A 50 -1.16 -5.70 -15.65
CA TYR A 50 -1.95 -4.50 -15.94
C TYR A 50 -2.92 -4.12 -14.82
N ASP A 51 -3.11 -5.01 -13.85
CA ASP A 51 -3.95 -4.81 -12.68
C ASP A 51 -3.12 -4.49 -11.43
N ILE A 52 -1.87 -4.00 -11.58
CA ILE A 52 -0.92 -3.77 -10.48
C ILE A 52 -1.46 -2.84 -9.38
N ASN A 53 -2.39 -1.94 -9.73
CA ASN A 53 -3.01 -1.02 -8.79
C ASN A 53 -4.10 -1.71 -7.96
N SER A 54 -4.62 -2.85 -8.39
CA SER A 54 -5.65 -3.53 -7.63
C SER A 54 -5.12 -4.06 -6.31
N PRO A 55 -5.91 -3.92 -5.25
CA PRO A 55 -5.49 -4.37 -3.95
C PRO A 55 -5.34 -5.89 -3.87
N ILE A 56 -4.44 -6.32 -2.99
CA ILE A 56 -4.17 -7.74 -2.74
C ILE A 56 -5.29 -8.45 -1.97
N GLY A 57 -6.50 -7.90 -1.87
CA GLY A 57 -7.58 -8.51 -1.10
C GLY A 57 -8.55 -7.51 -0.51
N THR A 58 -9.33 -7.98 0.44
CA THR A 58 -10.28 -7.21 1.26
C THR A 58 -9.93 -7.35 2.73
N HIS A 59 -10.66 -6.64 3.60
CA HIS A 59 -10.53 -6.80 5.06
C HIS A 59 -10.69 -8.26 5.50
N ASP A 60 -11.62 -9.00 4.89
CA ASP A 60 -11.95 -10.37 5.28
C ASP A 60 -11.14 -11.44 4.54
N SER A 61 -10.40 -11.04 3.49
CA SER A 61 -9.65 -11.96 2.65
C SER A 61 -8.43 -11.29 2.05
N ILE A 62 -7.28 -11.51 2.65
CA ILE A 62 -5.99 -11.00 2.15
C ILE A 62 -5.36 -12.08 1.27
N ALA A 63 -5.18 -11.79 -0.01
CA ALA A 63 -4.46 -12.64 -0.95
C ALA A 63 -2.95 -12.56 -0.72
N SER A 64 -2.28 -13.67 -1.01
CA SER A 64 -0.84 -13.85 -0.93
C SER A 64 -0.32 -14.25 -2.31
N PRO A 65 0.90 -13.85 -2.71
CA PRO A 65 1.89 -13.10 -1.93
C PRO A 65 1.56 -11.59 -1.81
N ILE A 66 2.07 -10.94 -0.76
CA ILE A 66 1.94 -9.47 -0.57
C ILE A 66 2.46 -8.69 -1.78
N CYS A 67 3.47 -9.22 -2.48
CA CYS A 67 4.02 -8.61 -3.70
C CYS A 67 3.28 -8.99 -5.00
N LYS A 68 2.05 -9.54 -4.92
CA LYS A 68 1.21 -10.12 -6.01
C LYS A 68 1.81 -11.30 -6.79
N HIS A 69 3.12 -11.32 -6.98
CA HIS A 69 3.86 -12.30 -7.77
C HIS A 69 5.00 -12.89 -6.96
N THR A 70 5.39 -14.14 -7.23
CA THR A 70 6.44 -14.86 -6.48
C THR A 70 7.81 -14.83 -7.17
N VAL A 71 7.87 -14.73 -8.50
CA VAL A 71 9.14 -14.71 -9.24
C VAL A 71 9.70 -13.28 -9.29
N PRO A 72 10.88 -13.00 -8.71
CA PRO A 72 11.46 -11.67 -8.72
C PRO A 72 11.98 -11.28 -10.11
N TYR A 73 12.15 -9.98 -10.36
CA TYR A 73 12.87 -9.53 -11.55
C TYR A 73 14.31 -10.05 -11.60
N THR A 74 14.78 -10.31 -12.82
CA THR A 74 16.17 -10.64 -13.13
C THR A 74 17.10 -9.46 -12.79
N THR A 75 16.64 -8.24 -13.09
CA THR A 75 17.36 -6.99 -12.79
C THR A 75 16.69 -6.28 -11.63
N ARG A 76 17.47 -5.83 -10.64
CA ARG A 76 16.95 -5.17 -9.43
C ARG A 76 17.64 -3.84 -9.20
N THR A 77 16.92 -2.90 -8.61
CA THR A 77 17.52 -1.66 -8.10
C THR A 77 18.38 -1.97 -6.88
N THR A 78 19.60 -1.44 -6.87
CA THR A 78 20.54 -1.59 -5.75
C THR A 78 20.58 -0.29 -4.98
N TYR A 79 20.47 -0.38 -3.65
CA TYR A 79 20.58 0.74 -2.73
C TYR A 79 21.72 0.47 -1.74
N LYS A 80 22.38 1.54 -1.29
CA LYS A 80 23.33 1.45 -0.17
C LYS A 80 22.59 1.63 1.16
N ALA A 81 23.09 1.00 2.21
CA ALA A 81 22.56 1.24 3.56
C ALA A 81 22.71 2.73 3.92
N GLY A 82 21.64 3.32 4.45
CA GLY A 82 21.57 4.76 4.76
C GLY A 82 21.18 5.65 3.58
N GLU A 83 21.04 5.10 2.37
CA GLU A 83 20.55 5.85 1.21
C GLU A 83 19.04 6.15 1.35
N THR A 84 18.63 7.35 0.93
CA THR A 84 17.21 7.71 0.83
C THR A 84 16.60 7.05 -0.40
N ILE A 85 15.50 6.31 -0.22
CA ILE A 85 14.83 5.60 -1.31
C ILE A 85 13.62 6.43 -1.73
N ASN A 86 13.80 7.25 -2.76
CA ASN A 86 12.68 8.00 -3.34
C ASN A 86 11.71 7.05 -4.02
N THR A 87 10.47 7.03 -3.53
CA THR A 87 9.40 6.21 -4.09
C THR A 87 8.42 7.03 -4.91
N ALA A 88 7.84 6.41 -5.93
CA ALA A 88 6.78 6.98 -6.75
C ALA A 88 5.69 5.94 -7.02
N TYR A 89 4.43 6.38 -7.15
CA TYR A 89 3.27 5.50 -7.24
C TYR A 89 2.33 5.86 -8.42
N SER A 90 1.70 4.86 -9.03
CA SER A 90 0.45 5.04 -9.79
C SER A 90 -0.69 5.09 -8.80
N VAL A 91 -1.54 6.10 -8.90
CA VAL A 91 -2.75 6.22 -8.09
C VAL A 91 -3.96 6.19 -9.02
N GLY A 92 -4.70 5.09 -9.02
CA GLY A 92 -6.01 5.02 -9.67
C GLY A 92 -7.11 5.61 -8.80
N ALA A 93 -7.09 5.29 -7.50
CA ALA A 93 -8.02 5.84 -6.52
C ALA A 93 -7.39 5.82 -5.12
N SER A 94 -7.34 6.96 -4.44
CA SER A 94 -6.79 7.07 -3.08
C SER A 94 -7.77 6.68 -1.98
N HIS A 95 -9.08 6.70 -2.26
CA HIS A 95 -10.16 6.48 -1.30
C HIS A 95 -10.03 7.30 -0.02
N GLY A 96 -9.61 8.56 -0.15
CA GLY A 96 -9.44 9.49 0.97
C GLY A 96 -8.15 9.31 1.76
N GLY A 97 -7.31 8.33 1.40
CA GLY A 97 -6.05 8.03 2.06
C GLY A 97 -6.20 7.11 3.27
N GLY A 98 -5.15 7.02 4.07
CA GLY A 98 -5.10 6.13 5.23
C GLY A 98 -3.70 5.93 5.78
N HIS A 99 -3.37 4.67 6.09
CA HIS A 99 -2.08 4.28 6.64
C HIS A 99 -1.25 3.57 5.59
N CYS A 100 0.04 3.86 5.53
CA CYS A 100 0.99 3.12 4.70
C CYS A 100 2.19 2.70 5.51
N GLN A 101 2.72 1.53 5.18
CA GLN A 101 3.98 1.03 5.70
C GLN A 101 4.90 0.67 4.54
N TRP A 102 6.18 0.98 4.72
CA TRP A 102 7.26 0.55 3.86
C TRP A 102 8.06 -0.48 4.64
N ALA A 103 8.16 -1.68 4.11
CA ALA A 103 8.80 -2.79 4.80
C ALA A 103 9.73 -3.56 3.87
N LEU A 104 10.76 -4.16 4.45
CA LEU A 104 11.67 -5.07 3.75
C LEU A 104 11.47 -6.50 4.25
N SER A 105 11.64 -7.44 3.33
CA SER A 105 11.68 -8.86 3.62
C SER A 105 12.98 -9.44 3.08
N TYR A 106 13.68 -10.22 3.90
CA TYR A 106 14.91 -10.92 3.54
C TYR A 106 14.69 -12.41 3.25
N ASP A 107 13.46 -12.90 3.44
CA ASP A 107 13.12 -14.33 3.39
C ASP A 107 12.00 -14.64 2.40
N ASN A 108 11.97 -13.89 1.29
CA ASN A 108 11.01 -14.00 0.20
C ASN A 108 9.55 -13.74 0.61
N GLY A 109 9.33 -12.77 1.49
CA GLY A 109 8.00 -12.27 1.87
C GLY A 109 7.34 -13.02 3.02
N LYS A 110 8.09 -13.86 3.75
CA LYS A 110 7.54 -14.60 4.91
C LYS A 110 7.51 -13.71 6.15
N THR A 111 8.56 -12.92 6.37
CA THR A 111 8.65 -11.92 7.44
C THR A 111 9.00 -10.54 6.89
N TRP A 112 8.62 -9.50 7.62
CA TRP A 112 8.71 -8.11 7.20
C TRP A 112 9.19 -7.23 8.34
N VAL A 113 10.16 -6.36 8.04
CA VAL A 113 10.64 -5.30 8.94
C VAL A 113 10.16 -3.97 8.40
N VAL A 114 9.33 -3.27 9.18
CA VAL A 114 8.82 -1.93 8.81
C VAL A 114 9.91 -0.89 9.01
N LEU A 115 10.24 -0.17 7.93
CA LEU A 115 11.21 0.93 7.94
C LEU A 115 10.57 2.29 8.13
N LYS A 116 9.34 2.46 7.64
CA LYS A 116 8.59 3.72 7.71
C LYS A 116 7.11 3.43 7.85
N THR A 117 6.43 4.24 8.65
CA THR A 117 4.97 4.25 8.75
C THR A 117 4.49 5.69 8.57
N LEU A 118 3.51 5.88 7.70
CA LEU A 118 2.70 7.11 7.66
C LEU A 118 1.32 6.77 8.20
N ILE A 119 1.00 7.33 9.36
CA ILE A 119 -0.27 7.07 10.06
C ILE A 119 -1.27 8.14 9.63
N ARG A 120 -2.41 7.75 9.04
CA ARG A 120 -3.53 8.61 8.59
C ARG A 120 -3.24 9.62 7.49
N GLU A 121 -1.97 9.89 7.19
CA GLU A 121 -1.57 10.90 6.21
C GLU A 121 -1.19 10.31 4.85
N CYS A 122 -1.13 8.97 4.71
CA CYS A 122 -0.78 8.38 3.42
C CYS A 122 -1.88 8.59 2.39
N LEU A 123 -1.52 9.05 1.18
CA LEU A 123 -2.44 9.30 0.05
C LEU A 123 -3.58 10.28 0.33
N LYS A 124 -3.53 11.01 1.45
CA LYS A 124 -4.56 11.95 1.85
C LYS A 124 -4.62 13.12 0.86
N GLY A 125 -5.80 13.38 0.32
CA GLY A 125 -6.03 14.44 -0.67
C GLY A 125 -5.44 14.16 -2.06
N VAL A 126 -4.86 12.98 -2.29
CA VAL A 126 -4.34 12.60 -3.62
C VAL A 126 -5.51 12.18 -4.50
N THR A 127 -5.59 12.68 -5.73
CA THR A 127 -6.60 12.26 -6.71
C THR A 127 -6.05 11.21 -7.68
N ALA A 128 -6.93 10.61 -8.49
CA ALA A 128 -6.51 9.75 -9.59
C ALA A 128 -5.48 10.44 -10.49
N ASP A 129 -4.50 9.68 -10.97
CA ASP A 129 -3.39 10.08 -11.85
C ASP A 129 -2.44 11.14 -11.30
N GLN A 130 -2.68 11.65 -10.08
CA GLN A 130 -1.76 12.54 -9.40
C GLN A 130 -0.49 11.79 -8.97
N ALA A 131 0.66 12.42 -9.19
CA ALA A 131 1.92 11.90 -8.68
C ALA A 131 1.90 11.87 -7.14
N TYR A 132 2.25 10.71 -6.57
CA TYR A 132 2.48 10.55 -5.15
C TYR A 132 3.88 9.99 -4.94
N THR A 133 4.64 10.63 -4.06
CA THR A 133 6.03 10.26 -3.77
C THR A 133 6.29 10.30 -2.28
N VAL A 134 7.08 9.34 -1.80
CA VAL A 134 7.54 9.31 -0.41
C VAL A 134 9.07 9.12 -0.41
N PRO A 135 9.82 10.04 0.22
CA PRO A 135 11.25 9.86 0.46
C PRO A 135 11.54 8.75 1.48
#